data_AF-A0A218UMX0-F1
#
_entry.id   AF-A0A218UMX0-F1
#
_cell.length_a   1.000
_cell.length_b   1.000
_cell.length_c   1.000
_cell.angle_alpha   90.00
_cell.angle_beta   90.00
_cell.angle_gamma   90.00
#
_symmetry.space_group_name_H-M   'P 1'
#
loop_
_entity.id
_entity.type
_entity.pdbx_description
1 polymer ?
#
loop_
_entity_poly.entity_id
_entity_poly.type
_entity_poly.pdbx_seq_one_letter_code
_entity_poly.pdbx_strand_id
1 'polypeptide(L)'
;MRCDLIPLCSRIALHLLGLLRTEGHRCDLPFLAFLVEVLGCLDLSECGGSILEMMSRYLQSECRERRRLALRGLMVLTKDPSMARRIGILSQLLVDVLRDADGEVVSMSLSVFMNVLQNKDILISSTTAPKLAEALLELFDHDSSHVQLLSIQLFEKVMDFIVDEGKKPLKRIVNQSLLPLFLHCHEDNQRVA
;
A
#
# COMPACT_ATOMS: atom_id res chain seq x y z
N MET A 1 22.05 -19.96 -5.79
CA MET A 1 21.12 -21.09 -5.60
C MET A 1 19.66 -20.62 -5.60
N ARG A 2 19.15 -19.99 -6.67
CA ARG A 2 17.72 -19.62 -6.79
C ARG A 2 17.04 -20.15 -8.06
N CYS A 3 17.77 -20.84 -8.94
CA CYS A 3 17.30 -21.11 -10.30
C CYS A 3 16.63 -22.47 -10.50
N ASP A 4 16.79 -23.44 -9.61
CA ASP A 4 16.28 -24.81 -9.83
C ASP A 4 14.87 -25.06 -9.27
N LEU A 5 14.37 -24.17 -8.39
CA LEU A 5 13.07 -24.32 -7.73
C LEU A 5 11.95 -23.49 -8.38
N ILE A 6 12.27 -22.57 -9.30
CA ILE A 6 11.31 -21.64 -9.91
C ILE A 6 10.12 -22.37 -10.55
N PRO A 7 10.30 -23.49 -11.31
CA PRO A 7 9.16 -24.19 -11.92
C PRO A 7 8.21 -24.82 -10.88
N LEU A 8 8.77 -25.35 -9.78
CA LEU A 8 7.98 -25.95 -8.70
C LEU A 8 7.25 -24.86 -7.90
N CYS A 9 7.93 -23.76 -7.57
CA CYS A 9 7.34 -22.62 -6.87
C CYS A 9 6.18 -22.01 -7.66
N SER A 10 6.34 -21.84 -8.98
CA SER A 10 5.27 -21.34 -9.85
C SER A 10 4.06 -22.27 -9.87
N ARG A 11 4.27 -23.59 -10.00
CA ARG A 11 3.17 -24.57 -10.00
C ARG A 11 2.40 -24.60 -8.67
N ILE A 12 3.12 -24.53 -7.54
CA ILE A 12 2.51 -24.48 -6.21
C ILE A 12 1.72 -23.18 -6.05
N ALA A 13 2.30 -22.05 -6.45
CA ALA A 13 1.65 -20.75 -6.36
C ALA A 13 0.36 -20.68 -7.19
N LEU A 14 0.35 -21.22 -8.41
CA LEU A 14 -0.85 -21.34 -9.25
C LEU A 14 -1.91 -22.23 -8.61
N HIS A 15 -1.51 -23.35 -7.99
CA HIS A 15 -2.44 -24.23 -7.29
C HIS A 15 -3.08 -23.52 -6.09
N LEU A 16 -2.29 -22.80 -5.28
CA LEU A 16 -2.78 -22.01 -4.16
C LEU A 16 -3.70 -20.87 -4.61
N LEU A 17 -3.36 -20.20 -5.70
CA LEU A 17 -4.21 -19.17 -6.31
C LEU A 17 -5.58 -19.76 -6.69
N GLY A 18 -5.60 -20.98 -7.24
CA GLY A 18 -6.83 -21.72 -7.52
C GLY A 18 -7.66 -21.98 -6.26
N LEU A 19 -7.02 -22.45 -5.19
CA LEU A 19 -7.69 -22.73 -3.90
C LEU A 19 -8.26 -21.47 -3.24
N LEU A 20 -7.51 -20.36 -3.28
CA LEU A 20 -7.89 -19.09 -2.67
C LEU A 20 -8.96 -18.33 -3.47
N ARG A 21 -9.21 -18.71 -4.73
CA ARG A 21 -10.31 -18.15 -5.53
C ARG A 21 -11.67 -18.66 -5.09
N THR A 22 -11.74 -19.91 -4.64
CA THR A 22 -12.97 -20.53 -4.14
C THR A 22 -13.30 -19.96 -2.77
N GLU A 23 -14.33 -19.10 -2.71
CA GLU A 23 -14.74 -18.43 -1.47
C GLU A 23 -15.11 -19.44 -0.37
N GLY A 24 -14.79 -19.11 0.89
CA GLY A 24 -15.32 -19.82 2.06
C GLY A 24 -14.42 -20.89 2.69
N HIS A 25 -13.16 -21.02 2.29
CA HIS A 25 -12.24 -21.92 2.99
C HIS A 25 -11.80 -21.36 4.34
N ARG A 26 -12.18 -22.04 5.44
CA ARG A 26 -11.73 -21.73 6.82
C ARG A 26 -10.19 -21.77 7.00
N CYS A 27 -9.46 -22.35 6.05
CA CYS A 27 -8.00 -22.50 6.05
C CYS A 27 -7.32 -21.60 5.01
N ASP A 28 -7.97 -20.52 4.57
CA ASP A 28 -7.39 -19.60 3.57
C ASP A 28 -6.17 -18.84 4.09
N LEU A 29 -6.08 -18.56 5.39
CA LEU A 29 -4.99 -17.75 5.95
C LEU A 29 -3.59 -18.38 5.78
N PRO A 30 -3.33 -19.66 6.10
CA PRO A 30 -2.04 -20.30 5.81
C PRO A 30 -1.72 -20.38 4.32
N PHE A 31 -2.72 -20.60 3.47
CA PHE A 31 -2.54 -20.64 2.01
C PHE A 31 -2.18 -19.26 1.46
N LEU A 32 -2.84 -18.21 1.94
CA LEU A 32 -2.53 -16.84 1.61
C LEU A 32 -1.12 -16.47 2.08
N ALA A 33 -0.75 -16.83 3.31
CA ALA A 33 0.57 -16.58 3.85
C ALA A 33 1.66 -17.23 2.99
N PHE A 34 1.48 -18.50 2.62
CA PHE A 34 2.41 -19.19 1.74
C PHE A 34 2.44 -18.57 0.35
N LEU A 35 1.27 -18.26 -0.24
CA LEU A 35 1.19 -17.64 -1.56
C LEU A 35 2.02 -16.35 -1.61
N VAL A 36 1.90 -15.48 -0.60
CA VAL A 36 2.64 -14.21 -0.50
C VAL A 36 4.16 -14.41 -0.59
N GLU A 37 4.70 -15.48 0.01
CA GLU A 37 6.14 -15.79 -0.06
C GLU A 37 6.61 -16.20 -1.46
N VAL A 38 5.74 -16.89 -2.20
CA VAL A 38 6.06 -17.43 -3.53
C VAL A 38 5.57 -16.54 -4.68
N LEU A 39 4.91 -15.42 -4.40
CA LEU A 39 4.42 -14.46 -5.42
C LEU A 39 5.53 -14.03 -6.38
N GLY A 40 6.76 -13.85 -5.88
CA GLY A 40 7.91 -13.45 -6.72
C GLY A 40 8.35 -14.52 -7.74
N CYS A 41 7.79 -15.72 -7.68
CA CYS A 41 8.06 -16.80 -8.64
C CYS A 41 7.00 -16.92 -9.74
N LEU A 42 5.89 -16.18 -9.65
CA LEU A 42 4.80 -16.25 -10.60
C LEU A 42 5.07 -15.39 -11.84
N ASP A 43 4.57 -15.87 -12.99
CA ASP A 43 4.44 -15.02 -14.17
C ASP A 43 3.23 -14.09 -13.99
N LEU A 44 3.51 -12.85 -13.58
CA LEU A 44 2.49 -11.85 -13.28
C LEU A 44 1.75 -11.34 -14.53
N SER A 45 2.24 -11.66 -15.74
CA SER A 45 1.59 -11.24 -16.99
C SER A 45 0.25 -11.96 -17.21
N GLU A 46 0.16 -13.23 -16.83
CA GLU A 46 -1.05 -14.04 -17.00
C GLU A 46 -1.99 -13.92 -15.78
N CYS A 47 -1.46 -14.01 -14.56
CA CYS A 47 -2.27 -14.10 -13.35
C CYS A 47 -2.40 -12.79 -12.55
N GLY A 48 -1.71 -11.72 -12.95
CA GLY A 48 -1.62 -10.47 -12.17
C GLY A 48 -2.98 -9.84 -11.84
N GLY A 49 -3.93 -9.85 -12.78
CA GLY A 49 -5.28 -9.33 -12.54
C GLY A 49 -6.04 -10.11 -11.45
N SER A 50 -5.97 -11.44 -11.50
CA SER A 50 -6.62 -12.32 -10.53
C SER A 50 -5.99 -12.21 -9.13
N ILE A 51 -4.66 -12.02 -9.07
CA ILE A 51 -3.95 -11.77 -7.81
C ILE A 51 -4.42 -10.45 -7.20
N LEU A 52 -4.50 -9.36 -7.98
CA LEU A 52 -4.92 -8.05 -7.45
C LEU A 52 -6.36 -8.05 -6.98
N GLU A 53 -7.27 -8.70 -7.72
CA GLU A 53 -8.65 -8.90 -7.29
C GLU A 53 -8.72 -9.64 -5.96
N MET A 54 -7.93 -10.71 -5.81
CA MET A 54 -7.81 -11.46 -4.57
C MET A 54 -7.28 -10.61 -3.41
N MET A 55 -6.19 -9.85 -3.63
CA MET A 55 -5.62 -8.96 -2.61
C MET A 55 -6.63 -7.88 -2.20
N SER A 56 -7.37 -7.30 -3.15
CA SER A 56 -8.42 -6.33 -2.89
C SER A 56 -9.53 -6.88 -1.99
N ARG A 57 -10.00 -8.12 -2.25
CA ARG A 57 -10.96 -8.79 -1.36
C ARG A 57 -10.41 -8.99 0.04
N TYR A 58 -9.15 -9.41 0.16
CA TYR A 58 -8.52 -9.62 1.47
C TYR A 58 -8.27 -8.33 2.25
N LEU A 59 -7.99 -7.21 1.59
CA LEU A 59 -7.91 -5.89 2.22
C LEU A 59 -9.23 -5.45 2.86
N GLN A 60 -10.37 -5.87 2.31
CA GLN A 60 -11.69 -5.54 2.84
C GLN A 60 -12.17 -6.54 3.91
N SER A 61 -11.35 -7.52 4.29
CA SER A 61 -11.73 -8.51 5.29
C SER A 61 -11.72 -7.91 6.69
N GLU A 62 -12.68 -8.30 7.53
CA GLU A 62 -12.66 -8.00 8.98
C GLU A 62 -11.45 -8.64 9.69
N CYS A 63 -10.89 -9.71 9.14
CA CYS A 63 -9.71 -10.37 9.69
C CYS A 63 -8.44 -9.57 9.42
N ARG A 64 -7.88 -9.00 10.49
CA ARG A 64 -6.63 -8.22 10.49
C ARG A 64 -5.47 -8.93 9.79
N GLU A 65 -5.27 -10.22 10.07
CA GLU A 65 -4.16 -10.98 9.48
C GLU A 65 -4.31 -11.15 7.96
N ARG A 66 -5.55 -11.24 7.44
CA ARG A 66 -5.80 -11.25 5.99
C ARG A 66 -5.43 -9.91 5.36
N ARG A 67 -5.78 -8.79 6.00
CA ARG A 67 -5.41 -7.44 5.53
C ARG A 67 -3.89 -7.26 5.51
N ARG A 68 -3.20 -7.65 6.58
CA ARG A 68 -1.73 -7.61 6.67
C ARG A 68 -1.06 -8.46 5.58
N LEU A 69 -1.52 -9.70 5.38
CA LEU A 69 -1.01 -10.56 4.32
C LEU A 69 -1.28 -10.00 2.93
N ALA A 70 -2.45 -9.40 2.70
CA ALA A 70 -2.77 -8.75 1.44
C ALA A 70 -1.81 -7.58 1.16
N LEU A 71 -1.58 -6.70 2.13
CA LEU A 71 -0.63 -5.59 2.01
C LEU A 71 0.80 -6.09 1.76
N ARG A 72 1.23 -7.13 2.48
CA ARG A 72 2.54 -7.76 2.25
C ARG A 72 2.65 -8.34 0.83
N GLY A 73 1.59 -8.96 0.33
CA GLY A 73 1.48 -9.40 -1.06
C GLY A 73 1.63 -8.23 -2.04
N LEU A 74 0.89 -7.13 -1.82
CA LEU A 74 1.01 -5.92 -2.63
C LEU A 74 2.43 -5.34 -2.61
N MET A 75 3.10 -5.30 -1.46
CA MET A 75 4.51 -4.87 -1.38
C MET A 75 5.43 -5.73 -2.25
N VAL A 76 5.24 -7.05 -2.29
CA VAL A 76 6.01 -7.93 -3.19
C VAL A 76 5.73 -7.57 -4.65
N LEU A 77 4.46 -7.38 -5.00
CA LEU A 77 4.02 -7.06 -6.37
C LEU A 77 4.51 -5.69 -6.85
N THR A 78 4.63 -4.69 -5.96
CA THR A 78 5.14 -3.35 -6.34
C THR A 78 6.58 -3.34 -6.88
N LYS A 79 7.34 -4.43 -6.68
CA LYS A 79 8.69 -4.58 -7.27
C LYS A 79 8.65 -4.76 -8.79
N ASP A 80 7.53 -5.23 -9.33
CA ASP A 80 7.31 -5.28 -10.78
C ASP A 80 6.61 -3.98 -11.24
N PRO A 81 7.20 -3.20 -12.17
CA PRO A 81 6.63 -1.92 -12.61
C PRO A 81 5.23 -2.03 -13.22
N SER A 82 4.93 -3.13 -13.91
CA SER A 82 3.62 -3.35 -14.53
C SER A 82 2.54 -3.57 -13.46
N MET A 83 2.89 -4.28 -12.40
CA MET A 83 2.03 -4.49 -11.24
C MET A 83 1.89 -3.24 -10.39
N ALA A 84 2.96 -2.47 -10.17
CA ALA A 84 2.89 -1.18 -9.49
C ALA A 84 1.87 -0.25 -10.17
N ARG A 85 1.87 -0.19 -11.51
CA ARG A 85 0.86 0.58 -12.28
C ARG A 85 -0.57 0.07 -12.04
N ARG A 86 -0.77 -1.24 -12.03
CA ARG A 86 -2.09 -1.84 -11.76
C ARG A 86 -2.55 -1.59 -10.32
N ILE A 87 -1.66 -1.64 -9.34
CA ILE A 87 -1.95 -1.33 -7.93
C ILE A 87 -2.33 0.14 -7.77
N GLY A 88 -1.77 1.06 -8.57
CA GLY A 88 -2.18 2.47 -8.58
C GLY A 88 -3.68 2.66 -8.83
N ILE A 89 -4.35 1.72 -9.51
CA ILE A 89 -5.80 1.72 -9.73
C ILE A 89 -6.56 1.48 -8.41
N LEU A 90 -5.96 0.74 -7.48
CA LEU A 90 -6.50 0.48 -6.14
C LEU A 90 -6.26 1.62 -5.15
N SER A 91 -5.79 2.78 -5.63
CA SER A 91 -5.43 3.92 -4.78
C SER A 91 -6.55 4.35 -3.85
N GLN A 92 -7.81 4.37 -4.28
CA GLN A 92 -8.93 4.70 -3.39
C GLN A 92 -9.11 3.67 -2.27
N LEU A 93 -9.05 2.37 -2.60
CA LEU A 93 -9.15 1.31 -1.58
C LEU A 93 -8.02 1.43 -0.55
N LEU A 94 -6.79 1.70 -1.01
CA LEU A 94 -5.66 1.90 -0.12
C LEU A 94 -5.80 3.17 0.74
N VAL A 95 -6.40 4.24 0.22
CA VAL A 95 -6.74 5.44 1.02
C VAL A 95 -7.71 5.04 2.14
N ASP A 96 -8.71 4.22 1.84
CA ASP A 96 -9.69 3.78 2.84
C ASP A 96 -9.03 2.93 3.94
N VAL A 97 -8.02 2.11 3.58
CA VAL A 97 -7.23 1.31 4.54
C VAL A 97 -6.34 2.16 5.46
N LEU A 98 -5.99 3.40 5.09
CA LEU A 98 -5.25 4.30 5.98
C LEU A 98 -6.04 4.68 7.26
N ARG A 99 -7.36 4.42 7.28
CA ARG A 99 -8.22 4.62 8.44
C ARG A 99 -8.36 3.39 9.34
N ASP A 100 -7.57 2.35 9.09
CA ASP A 100 -7.58 1.14 9.92
C ASP A 100 -7.11 1.47 11.35
N ALA A 101 -7.72 0.82 12.34
CA ALA A 101 -7.32 0.96 13.74
C ALA A 101 -5.98 0.28 14.06
N ASP A 102 -5.54 -0.63 13.19
CA ASP A 102 -4.24 -1.30 13.31
C ASP A 102 -3.12 -0.48 12.65
N GLY A 103 -2.27 0.12 13.48
CA GLY A 103 -1.13 0.91 13.01
C GLY A 103 -0.13 0.15 12.11
N GLU A 104 -0.06 -1.19 12.21
CA GLU A 104 0.76 -2.00 11.30
C GLU A 104 0.14 -2.06 9.89
N VAL A 105 -1.19 -2.18 9.80
CA VAL A 105 -1.94 -2.13 8.54
C VAL A 105 -1.78 -0.75 7.90
N VAL A 106 -1.86 0.33 8.70
CA VAL A 106 -1.62 1.70 8.23
C VAL A 106 -0.19 1.86 7.71
N SER A 107 0.83 1.45 8.47
CA SER A 107 2.25 1.51 8.06
C SER A 107 2.53 0.73 6.77
N MET A 108 2.00 -0.49 6.64
CA MET A 108 2.14 -1.28 5.43
C MET A 108 1.44 -0.61 4.23
N SER A 109 0.29 0.02 4.45
CA SER A 109 -0.44 0.73 3.38
C SER A 109 0.32 1.97 2.88
N LEU A 110 0.89 2.76 3.80
CA LEU A 110 1.80 3.86 3.47
C LEU A 110 3.01 3.37 2.67
N SER A 111 3.58 2.22 3.05
CA SER A 111 4.70 1.60 2.33
C SER A 111 4.32 1.15 0.92
N VAL A 112 3.13 0.58 0.73
CA VAL A 112 2.60 0.24 -0.61
C VAL A 112 2.47 1.49 -1.47
N PHE A 113 1.88 2.57 -0.95
CA PHE A 113 1.80 3.85 -1.66
C PHE A 113 3.18 4.38 -2.05
N MET A 114 4.13 4.38 -1.11
CA MET A 114 5.49 4.84 -1.37
C MET A 114 6.14 4.07 -2.51
N ASN A 115 5.99 2.74 -2.55
CA ASN A 115 6.52 1.89 -3.61
C ASN A 115 5.81 2.11 -4.96
N VAL A 116 4.48 2.23 -4.97
CA VAL A 116 3.73 2.56 -6.19
C VAL A 116 4.23 3.88 -6.78
N LEU A 117 4.35 4.92 -5.95
CA LEU A 117 4.80 6.24 -6.38
C LEU A 117 6.31 6.34 -6.64
N GLN A 118 7.12 5.29 -6.39
CA GLN A 118 8.51 5.29 -6.88
C GLN A 118 8.56 5.23 -8.40
N ASN A 119 7.54 4.65 -9.04
CA ASN A 119 7.43 4.65 -10.48
C ASN A 119 6.96 6.02 -10.96
N LYS A 120 7.86 6.79 -11.56
CA LYS A 120 7.60 8.18 -12.01
C LYS A 120 6.52 8.28 -13.08
N ASP A 121 6.21 7.18 -13.77
CA ASP A 121 5.16 7.14 -14.77
C ASP A 121 3.76 6.97 -14.16
N ILE A 122 3.66 6.83 -12.83
CA ILE A 122 2.39 6.71 -12.12
C ILE A 122 2.02 8.07 -11.53
N LEU A 123 0.99 8.67 -12.10
CA LEU A 123 0.36 9.88 -11.58
C LEU A 123 -0.81 9.49 -10.68
N ILE A 124 -0.97 10.24 -9.59
CA ILE A 124 -2.18 10.14 -8.77
C ILE A 124 -3.28 10.90 -9.48
N SER A 125 -4.47 10.31 -9.57
CA SER A 125 -5.61 11.00 -10.18
C SER A 125 -5.92 12.30 -9.44
N SER A 126 -6.41 13.31 -10.17
CA SER A 126 -6.85 14.58 -9.58
C SER A 126 -7.97 14.42 -8.54
N THR A 127 -8.70 13.30 -8.58
CA THR A 127 -9.77 12.96 -7.63
C THR A 127 -9.28 12.21 -6.39
N THR A 128 -8.21 11.42 -6.49
CA THR A 128 -7.67 10.64 -5.36
C THR A 128 -6.59 11.42 -4.61
N ALA A 129 -5.81 12.28 -5.29
CA ALA A 129 -4.73 13.03 -4.66
C ALA A 129 -5.19 13.88 -3.45
N PRO A 130 -6.30 14.64 -3.52
CA PRO A 130 -6.80 15.39 -2.36
C PRO A 130 -7.20 14.48 -1.20
N LYS A 131 -7.89 13.36 -1.48
CA LYS A 131 -8.33 12.42 -0.45
C LYS A 131 -7.15 11.73 0.24
N LEU A 132 -6.13 11.36 -0.54
CA LEU A 132 -4.91 10.80 0.02
C LEU A 132 -4.20 11.84 0.89
N ALA A 133 -4.06 13.08 0.42
CA ALA A 133 -3.42 14.14 1.21
C ALA A 133 -4.19 14.47 2.51
N GLU A 134 -5.52 14.45 2.48
CA GLU A 134 -6.36 14.60 3.69
C GLU A 134 -6.15 13.44 4.66
N ALA A 135 -6.18 12.20 4.18
CA ALA A 135 -5.94 11.02 5.01
C ALA A 135 -4.52 11.02 5.62
N LEU A 136 -3.51 11.48 4.88
CA LEU A 136 -2.14 11.60 5.39
C LEU A 136 -2.01 12.67 6.45
N LEU A 137 -2.72 13.80 6.31
CA LEU A 137 -2.72 14.87 7.30
C LEU A 137 -3.28 14.39 8.65
N GLU A 138 -4.31 13.54 8.63
CA GLU A 138 -4.85 12.90 9.85
C GLU A 138 -3.80 12.01 10.55
N LEU A 139 -2.82 11.47 9.81
CA LEU A 139 -1.77 10.58 10.32
C LEU A 139 -0.52 11.31 10.82
N PHE A 140 -0.47 12.64 10.78
CA PHE A 140 0.68 13.37 11.33
C PHE A 140 0.71 13.24 12.85
N ASP A 141 -0.44 13.33 13.52
CA ASP A 141 -0.52 13.19 15.00
C ASP A 141 -0.74 11.74 15.46
N HIS A 142 -0.26 10.77 14.70
CA HIS A 142 -0.46 9.35 15.01
C HIS A 142 0.51 8.87 16.10
N ASP A 143 0.01 8.09 17.08
CA ASP A 143 0.78 7.61 18.25
C ASP A 143 2.09 6.87 17.88
N SER A 144 2.08 6.18 16.74
CA SER A 144 3.28 5.55 16.16
C SER A 144 4.12 6.54 15.36
N SER A 145 5.31 6.86 15.87
CA SER A 145 6.31 7.69 15.17
C SER A 145 6.69 7.16 13.79
N HIS A 146 6.62 5.83 13.59
CA HIS A 146 6.87 5.23 12.29
C HIS A 146 5.77 5.56 11.26
N VAL A 147 4.51 5.53 11.69
CA VAL A 147 3.36 5.90 10.83
C VAL A 147 3.40 7.39 10.51
N GLN A 148 3.67 8.23 11.51
CA GLN A 148 3.86 9.67 11.36
C GLN A 148 4.98 10.02 10.36
N LEU A 149 6.15 9.39 10.48
CA LEU A 149 7.25 9.65 9.54
C LEU A 149 6.89 9.24 8.11
N LEU A 150 6.29 8.05 7.94
CA LEU A 150 5.88 7.56 6.62
C LEU A 150 4.79 8.43 6.00
N SER A 151 3.85 8.94 6.80
CA SER A 151 2.75 9.79 6.31
C SER A 151 3.28 11.14 5.82
N ILE A 152 4.22 11.75 6.55
CA ILE A 152 4.87 13.02 6.16
C ILE A 152 5.68 12.83 4.87
N GLN A 153 6.50 11.78 4.79
CA GLN A 153 7.30 11.48 3.59
C GLN A 153 6.42 11.22 2.36
N LEU A 154 5.32 10.49 2.55
CA LEU A 154 4.38 10.25 1.47
C LEU A 154 3.62 11.52 1.09
N PHE A 155 3.29 12.39 2.05
CA PHE A 155 2.62 13.67 1.78
C PHE A 155 3.49 14.58 0.90
N GLU A 156 4.77 14.71 1.22
CA GLU A 156 5.75 15.42 0.38
C GLU A 156 5.77 14.83 -1.04
N LYS A 157 5.86 13.50 -1.14
CA LYS A 157 5.88 12.81 -2.43
C LYS A 157 4.60 13.04 -3.23
N VAL A 158 3.43 13.02 -2.59
CA VAL A 158 2.16 13.34 -3.26
C VAL A 158 2.24 14.73 -3.89
N MET A 159 2.90 15.70 -3.26
CA MET A 159 3.05 17.05 -3.81
C MET A 159 3.86 17.10 -5.11
N ASP A 160 4.79 16.18 -5.31
CA ASP A 160 5.61 16.09 -6.53
C ASP A 160 4.88 15.48 -7.73
N PHE A 161 3.86 14.65 -7.50
CA PHE A 161 3.19 13.85 -8.54
C PHE A 161 1.83 14.41 -9.01
N ILE A 162 1.52 15.66 -8.68
CA ILE A 162 0.23 16.29 -8.99
C ILE A 162 0.26 16.99 -10.37
N VAL A 163 -0.71 16.62 -11.20
CA VAL A 163 -1.07 17.39 -12.41
C VAL A 163 -1.69 18.75 -12.05
N ASP A 164 -1.50 19.77 -12.88
CA ASP A 164 -1.92 21.16 -12.57
C ASP A 164 -3.39 21.28 -12.12
N GLU A 165 -4.28 20.47 -12.68
CA GLU A 165 -5.71 20.40 -12.32
C GLU A 165 -5.95 20.00 -10.85
N GLY A 166 -5.06 19.21 -10.25
CA GLY A 166 -5.13 18.77 -8.86
C GLY A 166 -4.56 19.78 -7.84
N LYS A 167 -3.85 20.83 -8.29
CA LYS A 167 -3.15 21.77 -7.38
C LYS A 167 -4.09 22.64 -6.55
N LYS A 168 -5.24 23.02 -7.11
CA LYS A 168 -6.21 23.93 -6.47
C LYS A 168 -6.77 23.38 -5.14
N PRO A 169 -7.34 22.16 -5.07
CA PRO A 169 -7.82 21.61 -3.80
C PRO A 169 -6.67 21.38 -2.80
N LEU A 170 -5.49 20.99 -3.30
CA LEU A 170 -4.34 20.67 -2.45
C LEU A 170 -3.73 21.89 -1.77
N LYS A 171 -3.84 23.09 -2.34
CA LYS A 171 -3.37 24.33 -1.70
C LYS A 171 -3.94 24.52 -0.29
N ARG A 172 -5.23 24.21 -0.09
CA ARG A 172 -5.86 24.31 1.23
C ARG A 172 -5.25 23.28 2.21
N ILE A 173 -5.08 22.05 1.74
CA ILE A 173 -4.53 20.94 2.54
C ILE A 173 -3.07 21.23 2.92
N VAL A 174 -2.26 21.72 1.99
CA VAL A 174 -0.88 22.16 2.25
C VAL A 174 -0.86 23.23 3.35
N ASN A 175 -1.70 24.25 3.27
CA ASN A 175 -1.77 25.27 4.31
C ASN A 175 -2.14 24.68 5.68
N GLN A 176 -3.05 23.70 5.72
CA GLN A 176 -3.43 23.01 6.96
C GLN A 176 -2.30 22.14 7.51
N SER A 177 -1.43 21.61 6.65
CA SER A 177 -0.28 20.79 7.04
C SER A 177 0.87 21.59 7.69
N LEU A 178 0.96 22.90 7.46
CA LEU A 178 2.10 23.71 7.93
C LEU A 178 2.23 23.73 9.45
N LEU A 179 1.11 23.89 10.17
CA LEU A 179 1.12 23.92 11.63
C LEU A 179 1.58 22.60 12.25
N PRO A 180 0.99 21.43 11.92
CA PRO A 180 1.44 20.17 12.50
C PRO A 180 2.90 19.87 12.13
N LEU A 181 3.33 20.13 10.89
CA LEU A 181 4.74 19.97 10.49
C LEU A 181 5.68 20.86 11.31
N PHE A 182 5.30 22.12 11.55
CA PHE A 182 6.08 23.03 12.39
C PHE A 182 6.24 22.49 13.81
N LEU A 183 5.15 21.99 14.41
CA LEU A 183 5.18 21.41 15.75
C LEU A 183 6.08 20.17 15.81
N HIS A 184 6.00 19.28 14.83
CA HIS A 184 6.84 18.07 14.77
C HIS A 184 8.33 18.40 14.71
N CYS A 185 8.71 19.38 13.88
CA CYS A 185 10.09 19.86 13.81
C CYS A 185 10.61 20.35 15.17
N HIS A 186 9.75 20.83 16.08
CA HIS A 186 10.13 21.29 17.40
C HIS A 186 10.13 20.19 18.46
N GLU A 187 9.26 19.19 18.37
CA GLU A 187 9.24 18.04 19.29
C GLU A 187 10.43 17.10 19.10
N ASP A 188 10.84 16.83 17.86
CA ASP A 188 12.04 16.02 17.58
C ASP A 188 13.31 16.70 18.12
N ASN A 189 13.38 18.03 18.09
CA ASN A 189 14.49 18.78 18.69
C ASN A 189 14.53 18.68 20.22
N GLN A 190 13.41 18.41 20.89
CA GLN A 190 13.36 18.20 22.35
C GLN A 190 13.75 16.77 22.75
N ARG A 191 13.61 15.79 21.86
CA ARG A 191 14.02 14.39 22.11
C ARG A 191 15.52 14.13 21.88
N VAL A 192 16.25 15.09 21.30
CA VAL A 192 17.69 15.01 21.00
C VAL A 192 18.54 15.84 21.99
N ALA A 193 17.91 16.57 22.92
CA ALA A 193 18.58 17.41 23.92
C ALA A 193 18.68 16.74 25.30
#